data_AF-A0A520H0U0-F1
#
_entry.id   AF-A0A520H0U0-F1
#
_cell.length_a   1.000
_cell.length_b   1.000
_cell.length_c   1.000
_cell.angle_alpha   90.00
_cell.angle_beta   90.00
_cell.angle_gamma   90.00
#
_symmetry.space_group_name_H-M   'P 1'
#
loop_
_entity.id
_entity.type
_entity.pdbx_description
1 polymer ?
#
loop_
_entity_poly.entity_id
_entity_poly.type
_entity_poly.pdbx_seq_one_letter_code
_entity_poly.pdbx_strand_id
1 'polypeptide(L)' 'MLKKVVILGPESTGKSTLATELSARFDTNWCPEFAREYLLEHGTNYTFEDLAVIAKG' A
#
# COMPACT_ATOMS: atom_id res chain seq x y z
N MET A 1 -3.17 10.25 -20.86
CA MET A 1 -3.54 10.40 -19.43
C MET A 1 -3.12 9.14 -18.70
N LEU A 2 -2.40 9.26 -17.58
CA LEU A 2 -2.01 8.11 -16.76
C LEU A 2 -3.23 7.59 -15.99
N LYS A 3 -3.51 6.28 -16.07
CA LYS A 3 -4.57 5.64 -15.28
C LYS A 3 -3.97 5.15 -13.97
N LYS A 4 -4.64 5.44 -12.85
CA LYS A 4 -4.27 4.95 -11.52
C LYS A 4 -5.32 3.92 -11.07
N VAL A 5 -4.86 2.79 -10.56
CA VAL A 5 -5.72 1.70 -10.06
C VAL A 5 -5.36 1.49 -8.59
N VAL A 6 -6.37 1.43 -7.73
CA VAL A 6 -6.21 1.19 -6.29
C VAL A 6 -6.89 -0.13 -5.94
N ILE A 7 -6.18 -1.01 -5.24
CA ILE A 7 -6.70 -2.31 -4.78
C ILE A 7 -7.01 -2.18 -3.29
N LEU A 8 -8.28 -2.29 -2.92
CA LEU A 8 -8.76 -2.16 -1.54
C LEU A 8 -9.24 -3.51 -0.99
N GLY A 9 -9.11 -3.71 0.32
CA GLY A 9 -9.60 -4.90 1.00
C GLY A 9 -8.90 -5.17 2.34
N PRO A 10 -9.43 -6.08 3.17
CA PRO A 10 -8.88 -6.41 4.48
C PRO A 10 -7.41 -6.86 4.43
N GLU A 11 -6.71 -6.81 5.56
CA GLU A 11 -5.37 -7.36 5.67
C GLU A 11 -5.33 -8.85 5.27
N SER A 12 -4.22 -9.31 4.69
CA SER A 12 -4.00 -10.72 4.32
C SER A 12 -5.00 -11.32 3.31
N THR A 13 -5.57 -10.48 2.43
CA THR A 13 -6.48 -10.89 1.33
C THR A 13 -5.82 -10.93 -0.06
N GLY A 14 -4.49 -10.99 -0.13
CA GLY A 14 -3.76 -11.14 -1.40
C GLY A 14 -3.55 -9.86 -2.22
N LYS A 15 -3.87 -8.68 -1.68
CA LYS A 15 -3.74 -7.39 -2.40
C LYS A 15 -2.34 -7.12 -2.95
N SER A 16 -1.30 -7.30 -2.12
CA SER A 16 0.09 -7.07 -2.53
C SER A 16 0.55 -8.07 -3.60
N THR A 17 0.10 -9.32 -3.49
CA THR A 17 0.32 -10.36 -4.51
C THR A 17 -0.31 -9.95 -5.83
N LEU A 18 -1.59 -9.58 -5.81
CA LEU A 18 -2.32 -9.14 -6.99
C LEU A 18 -1.69 -7.88 -7.63
N ALA A 19 -1.29 -6.89 -6.82
CA ALA A 19 -0.64 -5.69 -7.31
C ALA A 19 0.68 -6.01 -8.03
N THR A 20 1.51 -6.88 -7.43
CA THR A 20 2.78 -7.32 -8.00
C THR A 20 2.57 -8.07 -9.31
N GLU A 21 1.63 -9.03 -9.35
CA GLU A 21 1.33 -9.81 -10.55
C GLU A 21 0.77 -8.95 -11.70
N LEU A 22 -0.13 -8.01 -11.38
CA LEU A 22 -0.66 -7.06 -12.37
C LEU A 22 0.45 -6.15 -12.92
N SER A 23 1.36 -5.68 -12.06
CA SER A 23 2.48 -4.82 -12.46
C SER A 23 3.40 -5.52 -13.45
N ALA A 24 3.74 -6.79 -13.19
CA ALA A 24 4.56 -7.61 -14.07
C ALA A 24 3.84 -7.93 -15.38
N ARG A 25 2.53 -8.23 -15.34
CA ARG A 25 1.74 -8.56 -16.53
C ARG A 25 1.56 -7.37 -17.48
N PHE A 26 1.43 -6.16 -16.95
CA PHE A 26 1.18 -4.95 -17.74
C PHE A 26 2.44 -4.10 -17.96
N ASP A 27 3.62 -4.60 -17.57
CA ASP A 27 4.89 -3.87 -17.65
C ASP A 27 4.76 -2.44 -17.10
N THR A 28 4.26 -2.35 -15.87
CA THR A 28 3.97 -1.07 -15.20
C THR A 28 4.51 -1.07 -13.78
N ASN A 29 4.63 0.13 -13.22
CA ASN A 29 5.00 0.30 -11.81
C ASN A 29 3.85 -0.05 -10.87
N TRP A 30 4.18 -0.51 -9.67
CA TRP A 30 3.28 -0.58 -8.52
C TRP A 30 3.91 0.11 -7.30
N CYS A 31 3.08 0.54 -6.36
CA CYS A 31 3.50 1.19 -5.13
C CYS A 31 3.20 0.26 -3.94
N PRO A 32 4.20 -0.08 -3.11
CA PRO A 32 3.99 -0.76 -1.83
C PRO A 32 3.09 0.04 -0.88
N GLU A 33 2.47 -0.67 0.08
CA GLU A 33 1.64 -0.04 1.10
C GLU A 33 2.51 0.44 2.26
N PHE A 34 2.93 1.71 2.21
CA PHE A 34 3.81 2.32 3.21
C PHE A 34 3.26 2.21 4.64
N ALA A 35 1.94 2.31 4.81
CA ALA A 35 1.29 2.14 6.11
C ALA A 35 1.67 0.82 6.80
N ARG A 36 1.82 -0.27 6.04
CA ARG A 36 2.23 -1.57 6.60
C ARG A 36 3.63 -1.49 7.20
N GLU A 37 4.59 -0.95 6.47
CA GLU A 37 5.97 -0.84 6.91
C GLU A 37 6.08 0.07 8.14
N TYR A 38 5.39 1.22 8.11
CA TYR A 38 5.33 2.15 9.23
C TYR A 38 4.80 1.48 10.51
N LEU A 39 3.68 0.76 10.42
CA LEU A 39 3.05 0.11 11.58
C LEU A 39 3.83 -1.10 12.09
N LEU A 40 4.60 -1.79 11.23
CA LEU A 40 5.50 -2.86 11.67
C LEU A 40 6.67 -2.32 12.49
N GLU A 41 7.17 -1.12 12.16
CA GLU A 41 8.28 -0.49 12.86
C GLU A 41 7.84 0.27 14.13
N HIS A 42 6.69 0.96 14.08
CA HIS A 42 6.22 1.87 15.13
C HIS A 42 5.10 1.28 16.00
N GLY A 43 4.56 0.12 15.61
CA GLY A 43 3.43 -0.54 16.27
C GLY A 43 2.07 -0.18 15.65
N THR A 44 1.06 -0.99 15.95
CA THR A 44 -0.28 -0.86 15.36
C THR A 44 -1.17 0.17 16.06
N ASN A 45 -0.75 0.70 17.20
CA ASN A 45 -1.44 1.76 17.93
C ASN A 45 -0.98 3.14 17.43
N TYR A 46 -1.53 3.58 16.30
CA TYR A 46 -1.22 4.88 15.70
C TYR A 46 -2.28 5.93 16.04
N THR A 47 -1.91 7.21 15.97
CA THR A 47 -2.81 8.35 16.21
C THR A 47 -3.24 9.02 14.89
N PHE A 48 -4.14 10.00 14.99
CA PHE A 48 -4.55 10.78 13.83
C PHE A 48 -3.37 11.54 13.19
N GLU A 49 -2.40 11.98 14.00
CA GLU A 49 -1.20 12.69 13.56
C GLU A 49 -0.27 11.78 12.73
N ASP A 50 -0.19 10.49 13.07
CA ASP A 50 0.59 9.51 12.31
C ASP A 50 0.06 9.34 10.88
N LEU A 51 -1.24 9.54 10.64
CA LEU A 51 -1.81 9.45 9.30
C LEU A 51 -1.17 10.45 8.34
N ALA A 52 -0.79 11.64 8.81
CA ALA A 52 -0.11 12.64 8.00
C ALA A 52 1.33 12.22 7.66
N VAL A 53 1.96 11.39 8.48
CA VAL A 53 3.28 10.81 8.20
C VAL A 53 3.12 9.65 7.21
N ILE A 54 2.18 8.75 7.46
CA ILE A 54 1.86 7.61 6.58
C ILE A 54 1.49 8.09 5.16
N ALA A 55 0.74 9.19 5.04
CA ALA A 55 0.32 9.73 3.74
C ALA A 55 1.44 10.42 2.93
N LYS A 56 2.63 10.63 3.52
CA LYS A 56 3.80 11.18 2.80
C LYS A 56 4.61 10.10 2.07
N GLY A 57 4.37 8.82 2.39
CA GLY A 57 4.94 7.67 1.69
C GLY A 57 4.33 7.44 0.31
#